data_AF-A0A9N7R4W1-F1
#
_entry.id   AF-A0A9N7R4W1-F1
#
_cell.length_a   1.000
_cell.length_b   1.000
_cell.length_c   1.000
_cell.angle_alpha   90.00
_cell.angle_beta   90.00
_cell.angle_gamma   90.00
#
_symmetry.space_group_name_H-M   'P 1'
#
loop_
_entity.id
_entity.type
_entity.pdbx_description
1 polymer ?
#
loop_
_entity_poly.entity_id
_entity_poly.type
_entity_poly.pdbx_seq_one_letter_code
_entity_poly.pdbx_strand_id
1 'polypeptide(L)'
;MATTFSLSSSSIIHLCTKPTSTVGLRFKTRASLSTSSSSMAAAAAEKVVPAVIVGGGRVGKALQDMGGVDDVLVRRGEPVPPDFTGPILVCTRNDDLDAVLDSTPKSRWSADLVFFQNGMLEPWFESKGLGEADQVLAYFAVSKLGEPPIDGITDTNPEGLTAAYGKWATAVAGRLRAGGLSCKVLEKDAFQKQMLEKLIWICAFMLVGARHPGATVGVVEKEYRSEVDNLLILATLKLKDFYFFYG
;
A
#
# COMPACT_ATOMS: atom_id res chain seq x y z
N MET A 1 15.16 -15.14 50.65
CA MET A 1 13.97 -14.48 51.23
C MET A 1 13.05 -14.14 50.07
N ALA A 2 11.99 -14.93 49.95
CA ALA A 2 10.94 -14.73 48.95
C ALA A 2 9.81 -13.95 49.61
N THR A 3 9.29 -12.93 48.92
CA THR A 3 8.06 -12.25 49.31
C THR A 3 7.13 -12.23 48.11
N THR A 4 6.38 -13.32 48.00
CA THR A 4 5.03 -13.37 47.43
C THR A 4 4.13 -12.35 48.12
N PHE A 5 3.36 -11.59 47.33
CA PHE A 5 2.06 -11.12 47.78
C PHE A 5 1.01 -11.43 46.71
N SER A 6 -0.07 -11.98 47.23
CA SER A 6 -1.22 -12.61 46.59
C SER A 6 -2.47 -11.81 46.98
N LEU A 7 -3.58 -12.11 46.28
CA LEU A 7 -4.97 -11.70 46.50
C LEU A 7 -5.31 -10.32 45.91
N SER A 8 -6.46 -10.09 45.29
CA SER A 8 -7.75 -10.77 45.47
C SER A 8 -8.64 -10.58 44.26
N SER A 9 -9.33 -11.65 43.85
CA SER A 9 -10.49 -11.59 42.95
C SER A 9 -11.69 -11.02 43.70
N SER A 10 -12.44 -10.12 43.05
CA SER A 10 -13.85 -9.88 43.39
C SER A 10 -14.60 -9.42 42.15
N SER A 11 -15.53 -10.28 41.74
CA SER A 11 -16.55 -10.07 40.74
C SER A 11 -17.42 -8.88 41.11
N ILE A 12 -17.68 -7.97 40.16
CA ILE A 12 -18.82 -7.05 40.25
C ILE A 12 -19.68 -7.18 39.00
N ILE A 13 -20.94 -7.39 39.31
CA ILE A 13 -22.10 -7.76 38.51
C ILE A 13 -22.43 -6.70 37.44
N HIS A 14 -22.83 -7.19 36.27
CA HIS A 14 -23.50 -6.47 35.21
C HIS A 14 -24.68 -5.62 35.71
N LEU A 15 -24.66 -4.31 35.42
CA LEU A 15 -25.89 -3.54 35.21
C LEU A 15 -25.75 -2.75 33.90
N CYS A 16 -26.30 -3.32 32.82
CA CYS A 16 -26.54 -2.60 31.58
C CYS A 16 -27.76 -1.70 31.74
N THR A 17 -27.55 -0.39 31.80
CA THR A 17 -28.61 0.61 31.58
C THR A 17 -28.37 1.30 30.24
N LYS A 18 -29.27 1.04 29.28
CA LYS A 18 -29.32 1.71 27.97
C LYS A 18 -29.80 3.15 28.16
N PRO A 19 -29.20 4.16 27.48
CA PRO A 19 -29.90 5.37 27.13
C PRO A 19 -30.42 5.28 25.69
N THR A 20 -31.73 5.28 25.58
CA THR A 20 -32.51 5.50 24.36
C THR A 20 -32.27 6.92 23.86
N SER A 21 -31.73 7.09 22.64
CA SER A 21 -31.84 8.35 21.90
C SER A 21 -32.14 8.05 20.44
N THR A 22 -33.44 8.08 20.14
CA THR A 22 -34.01 8.09 18.80
C THR A 22 -33.93 9.50 18.23
N VAL A 23 -32.98 9.74 17.33
CA VAL A 23 -33.02 10.90 16.43
C VAL A 23 -33.51 10.41 15.07
N GLY A 24 -34.76 10.74 14.75
CA GLY A 24 -35.43 10.34 13.51
C GLY A 24 -34.93 11.15 12.32
N LEU A 25 -34.18 10.51 11.43
CA LEU A 25 -33.89 11.01 10.09
C LEU A 25 -35.05 10.62 9.14
N ARG A 26 -35.90 11.60 8.82
CA ARG A 26 -36.95 11.49 7.81
C ARG A 26 -36.32 11.47 6.41
N PHE A 27 -36.24 10.31 5.78
CA PHE A 27 -35.96 10.21 4.34
C PHE A 27 -37.26 10.36 3.55
N LYS A 28 -37.40 11.47 2.81
CA LYS A 28 -38.44 11.62 1.78
C LYS A 28 -37.96 10.92 0.51
N THR A 29 -38.53 9.76 0.20
CA THR A 29 -38.41 9.12 -1.11
C THR A 29 -39.25 9.87 -2.14
N ARG A 30 -38.61 10.57 -3.07
CA ARG A 30 -39.24 11.01 -4.32
C ARG A 30 -38.70 10.12 -5.45
N ALA A 31 -39.51 9.17 -5.88
CA ALA A 31 -39.24 8.36 -7.06
C ALA A 31 -39.28 9.26 -8.31
N SER A 32 -38.23 9.16 -9.12
CA SER A 32 -38.15 9.73 -10.47
C SER A 32 -37.52 8.65 -11.34
N LEU A 33 -38.36 7.94 -12.09
CA LEU A 33 -37.89 7.07 -13.17
C LEU A 33 -37.36 7.94 -14.31
N SER A 34 -36.06 7.92 -14.53
CA SER A 34 -35.45 8.34 -15.80
C SER A 34 -34.65 7.18 -16.35
N THR A 35 -35.20 6.54 -17.39
CA THR A 35 -34.56 5.48 -18.15
C THR A 35 -33.42 6.07 -18.97
N SER A 36 -32.23 6.12 -18.37
CA SER A 36 -31.00 6.49 -19.07
C SER A 36 -30.35 5.22 -19.58
N SER A 37 -30.56 4.93 -20.87
CA SER A 37 -29.83 3.91 -21.62
C SER A 37 -28.35 4.32 -21.71
N SER A 38 -27.54 3.87 -20.74
CA SER A 38 -26.08 3.98 -20.82
C SER A 38 -25.58 2.89 -21.77
N SER A 39 -25.12 3.31 -22.94
CA SER A 39 -24.31 2.51 -23.84
C SER A 39 -23.05 2.06 -23.08
N MET A 40 -23.04 0.81 -22.63
CA MET A 40 -21.83 0.14 -22.15
C MET A 40 -20.86 0.04 -23.32
N ALA A 41 -19.97 1.03 -23.44
CA ALA A 41 -18.75 0.85 -24.21
C ALA A 41 -17.98 -0.28 -23.51
N ALA A 42 -17.92 -1.45 -24.14
CA ALA A 42 -17.05 -2.53 -23.70
C ALA A 42 -15.62 -1.99 -23.74
N ALA A 43 -15.08 -1.64 -22.57
CA ALA A 43 -13.66 -1.34 -22.43
C ALA A 43 -12.92 -2.58 -22.94
N ALA A 44 -12.16 -2.43 -24.04
CA ALA A 44 -11.29 -3.48 -24.51
C ALA A 44 -10.39 -3.88 -23.33
N ALA A 45 -10.45 -5.15 -22.92
CA ALA A 45 -9.61 -5.64 -21.84
C ALA A 45 -8.15 -5.41 -22.22
N GLU A 46 -7.47 -4.53 -21.48
CA GLU A 46 -6.07 -4.22 -21.71
C GLU A 46 -5.27 -5.51 -21.52
N LYS A 47 -4.47 -5.89 -22.53
CA LYS A 47 -3.70 -7.12 -22.48
C LYS A 47 -2.64 -6.99 -21.39
N VAL A 48 -2.84 -7.67 -20.27
CA VAL A 48 -1.90 -7.67 -19.14
C VAL A 48 -0.63 -8.42 -19.53
N VAL A 49 0.53 -7.80 -19.30
CA VAL A 49 1.84 -8.42 -19.54
C VAL A 49 2.09 -9.50 -18.48
N PRO A 50 2.41 -10.75 -18.86
CA PRO A 50 2.80 -11.80 -17.92
C PRO A 50 3.99 -11.37 -17.06
N ALA A 51 4.01 -11.79 -15.80
CA ALA A 51 5.04 -11.41 -14.84
C ALA A 51 5.55 -12.60 -14.02
N VAL A 52 6.78 -12.48 -13.55
CA VAL A 52 7.22 -13.24 -12.37
C VAL A 52 6.79 -12.46 -11.13
N ILE A 53 6.20 -13.14 -10.15
CA ILE A 53 5.76 -12.54 -8.90
C ILE A 53 6.53 -13.18 -7.77
N VAL A 54 7.37 -12.41 -7.08
CA VAL A 54 8.19 -12.90 -5.97
C VAL A 54 7.48 -12.60 -4.66
N GLY A 55 7.00 -13.63 -3.98
CA GLY A 55 6.30 -13.55 -2.71
C GLY A 55 4.78 -13.74 -2.81
N GLY A 56 4.29 -14.92 -2.44
CA GLY A 56 2.86 -15.28 -2.42
C GLY A 56 2.06 -14.74 -1.23
N GLY A 57 2.42 -13.56 -0.73
CA GLY A 57 1.66 -12.86 0.31
C GLY A 57 0.37 -12.24 -0.24
N ARG A 58 -0.28 -11.40 0.57
CA ARG A 58 -1.53 -10.72 0.19
C ARG A 58 -1.41 -9.92 -1.10
N VAL A 59 -0.36 -9.09 -1.21
CA VAL A 59 -0.12 -8.26 -2.42
C VAL A 59 0.25 -9.11 -3.62
N GLY A 60 1.23 -10.02 -3.49
CA GLY A 60 1.66 -10.85 -4.62
C GLY A 60 0.55 -11.76 -5.15
N LYS A 61 -0.30 -12.32 -4.27
CA LYS A 61 -1.47 -13.09 -4.71
C LYS A 61 -2.49 -12.23 -5.43
N ALA A 62 -2.79 -11.03 -4.92
CA ALA A 62 -3.69 -10.10 -5.59
C ALA A 62 -3.17 -9.72 -6.98
N LEU A 63 -1.87 -9.44 -7.13
CA LEU A 63 -1.26 -9.12 -8.42
C LEU A 63 -1.31 -10.30 -9.40
N GLN A 64 -1.17 -11.53 -8.91
CA GLN A 64 -1.34 -12.74 -9.72
C GLN A 64 -2.78 -12.87 -10.22
N ASP A 65 -3.76 -12.61 -9.35
CA ASP A 65 -5.18 -12.73 -9.69
C ASP A 65 -5.63 -11.64 -10.68
N MET A 66 -4.97 -10.47 -10.69
CA MET A 66 -5.14 -9.43 -11.72
C MET A 66 -4.39 -9.73 -13.04
N GLY A 67 -3.54 -10.74 -13.01
CA GLY A 67 -2.70 -11.15 -14.12
C GLY A 67 -3.38 -12.15 -15.04
N GLY A 68 -2.55 -12.99 -15.63
CA GLY A 68 -2.98 -14.08 -16.49
C GLY A 68 -2.44 -15.43 -16.02
N VAL A 69 -2.89 -16.50 -16.70
CA VAL A 69 -2.42 -17.87 -16.45
C VAL A 69 -0.92 -18.07 -16.70
N ASP A 70 -0.30 -17.14 -17.43
CA ASP A 70 1.12 -17.17 -17.78
C ASP A 70 2.03 -16.57 -16.69
N ASP A 71 1.46 -16.03 -15.61
CA ASP A 71 2.24 -15.54 -14.48
C ASP A 71 2.91 -16.67 -13.71
N VAL A 72 4.15 -16.42 -13.28
CA VAL A 72 4.91 -17.36 -12.46
C VAL A 72 5.02 -16.82 -11.04
N LEU A 73 4.47 -17.54 -10.06
CA LEU A 73 4.66 -17.23 -8.65
C LEU A 73 5.91 -17.93 -8.11
N VAL A 74 6.86 -17.14 -7.61
CA VAL A 74 8.09 -17.60 -6.97
C VAL A 74 7.96 -17.43 -5.46
N ARG A 75 8.14 -18.53 -4.73
CA ARG A 75 8.11 -18.56 -3.26
C ARG A 75 9.52 -18.48 -2.67
N ARG A 76 9.57 -18.34 -1.34
CA ARG A 76 10.85 -18.31 -0.60
C ARG A 76 11.68 -19.55 -0.92
N GLY A 77 12.92 -19.34 -1.35
CA GLY A 77 13.88 -20.41 -1.67
C GLY A 77 13.78 -20.94 -3.10
N GLU A 78 12.80 -20.50 -3.89
CA GLU A 78 12.72 -20.83 -5.31
C GLU A 78 13.49 -19.78 -6.13
N PRO A 79 14.23 -20.19 -7.18
CA PRO A 79 14.92 -19.26 -8.05
C PRO A 79 13.95 -18.56 -9.00
N VAL A 80 14.25 -17.30 -9.35
CA VAL A 80 13.56 -16.61 -10.45
C VAL A 80 13.93 -17.26 -11.79
N PRO A 81 12.95 -17.64 -12.64
CA PRO A 81 13.24 -18.27 -13.92
C PRO A 81 14.07 -17.35 -14.83
N PRO A 82 15.24 -17.80 -15.34
CA PRO A 82 16.12 -16.95 -16.13
C PRO A 82 15.51 -16.56 -17.49
N ASP A 83 14.78 -17.48 -18.11
CA ASP A 83 14.26 -17.35 -19.48
C ASP A 83 12.87 -16.69 -19.56
N PHE A 84 12.30 -16.28 -18.42
CA PHE A 84 11.01 -15.59 -18.40
C PHE A 84 11.17 -14.15 -18.89
N THR A 85 10.48 -13.79 -19.97
CA THR A 85 10.43 -12.41 -20.46
C THR A 85 9.33 -11.63 -19.76
N GLY A 86 9.68 -10.51 -19.12
CA GLY A 86 8.70 -9.63 -18.47
C GLY A 86 9.19 -9.09 -17.12
N PRO A 87 8.35 -8.30 -16.43
CA PRO A 87 8.66 -7.76 -15.13
C PRO A 87 8.73 -8.84 -14.05
N ILE A 88 9.54 -8.57 -13.02
CA ILE A 88 9.64 -9.34 -11.79
C ILE A 88 9.07 -8.46 -10.67
N LEU A 89 7.82 -8.72 -10.28
CA LEU A 89 7.10 -7.98 -9.26
C LEU A 89 7.54 -8.49 -7.88
N VAL A 90 8.34 -7.69 -7.18
CA VAL A 90 8.83 -8.01 -5.83
C VAL A 90 7.76 -7.60 -4.82
N CYS A 91 7.20 -8.59 -4.12
CA CYS A 91 6.08 -8.43 -3.17
C CYS A 91 6.38 -9.07 -1.81
N THR A 92 7.65 -9.32 -1.53
CA THR A 92 8.15 -9.80 -0.24
C THR A 92 8.18 -8.65 0.79
N ARG A 93 8.67 -8.92 2.00
CA ARG A 93 8.94 -7.87 2.98
C ARG A 93 10.33 -7.28 2.76
N ASN A 94 10.59 -6.10 3.33
CA ASN A 94 11.86 -5.39 3.14
C ASN A 94 13.07 -6.19 3.68
N ASP A 95 12.89 -6.97 4.75
CA ASP A 95 13.92 -7.84 5.34
C ASP A 95 14.28 -9.06 4.46
N ASP A 96 13.48 -9.35 3.43
CA ASP A 96 13.72 -10.45 2.50
C ASP A 96 14.38 -10.00 1.18
N LEU A 97 14.63 -8.70 0.97
CA LEU A 97 15.06 -8.18 -0.34
C LEU A 97 16.43 -8.69 -0.79
N ASP A 98 17.38 -8.89 0.12
CA ASP A 98 18.69 -9.46 -0.23
C ASP A 98 18.53 -10.89 -0.78
N ALA A 99 17.66 -11.71 -0.19
CA ALA A 99 17.38 -13.06 -0.68
C ALA A 99 16.68 -13.07 -2.05
N VAL A 100 15.87 -12.04 -2.35
CA VAL A 100 15.29 -11.87 -3.69
C VAL A 100 16.40 -11.64 -4.72
N LEU A 101 17.37 -10.78 -4.40
CA LEU A 101 18.52 -10.55 -5.29
C LEU A 101 19.36 -11.82 -5.49
N ASP A 102 19.65 -12.56 -4.43
CA ASP A 102 20.43 -13.81 -4.50
C ASP A 102 19.75 -14.89 -5.37
N SER A 103 18.42 -14.92 -5.36
CA SER A 103 17.61 -15.85 -6.17
C SER A 103 17.30 -15.35 -7.58
N THR A 104 17.70 -14.11 -7.91
CA THR A 104 17.42 -13.48 -9.22
C THR A 104 18.70 -13.41 -10.06
N PRO A 105 18.69 -13.86 -11.33
CA PRO A 105 19.85 -13.70 -12.21
C PRO A 105 20.27 -12.22 -12.31
N LYS A 106 21.56 -11.95 -12.07
CA LYS A 106 22.10 -10.57 -11.98
C LYS A 106 21.83 -9.72 -13.23
N SER A 107 21.77 -10.34 -14.41
CA SER A 107 21.40 -9.68 -15.67
C SER A 107 20.01 -9.06 -15.67
N ARG A 108 19.11 -9.55 -14.79
CA ARG A 108 17.72 -9.12 -14.67
C ARG A 108 17.52 -8.00 -13.64
N TRP A 109 18.52 -7.74 -12.79
CA TRP A 109 18.39 -6.84 -11.64
C TRP A 109 17.98 -5.43 -12.03
N SER A 110 18.78 -4.77 -12.87
CA SER A 110 18.49 -3.40 -13.35
C SER A 110 17.50 -3.38 -14.52
N ALA A 111 17.16 -4.54 -15.08
CA ALA A 111 16.34 -4.63 -16.28
C ALA A 111 14.86 -4.83 -15.96
N ASP A 112 14.54 -5.65 -14.94
CA ASP A 112 13.19 -6.18 -14.78
C ASP A 112 12.64 -6.25 -13.35
N LEU A 113 13.44 -5.94 -12.31
CA LEU A 113 12.91 -5.89 -10.94
C LEU A 113 12.01 -4.67 -10.74
N VAL A 114 10.81 -4.91 -10.21
CA VAL A 114 9.82 -3.90 -9.85
C VAL A 114 9.46 -4.03 -8.37
N PHE A 115 9.75 -3.02 -7.56
CA PHE A 115 9.61 -3.07 -6.10
C PHE A 115 8.28 -2.47 -5.62
N PHE A 116 7.47 -3.24 -4.88
CA PHE A 116 6.20 -2.79 -4.27
C PHE A 116 6.34 -2.39 -2.80
N GLN A 117 7.57 -2.04 -2.38
CA GLN A 117 7.89 -1.87 -0.98
C GLN A 117 7.40 -0.53 -0.45
N ASN A 118 7.07 -0.50 0.84
CA ASN A 118 6.90 0.76 1.56
C ASN A 118 8.26 1.25 2.07
N GLY A 119 8.38 2.57 2.21
CA GLY A 119 9.58 3.23 2.71
C GLY A 119 10.38 3.92 1.61
N MET A 120 11.57 4.40 1.98
CA MET A 120 12.58 4.98 1.10
C MET A 120 13.68 3.94 0.91
N LEU A 121 13.72 3.31 -0.26
CA LEU A 121 14.66 2.22 -0.55
C LEU A 121 15.97 2.70 -1.18
N GLU A 122 16.08 3.99 -1.49
CA GLU A 122 17.21 4.63 -2.18
C GLU A 122 18.57 4.23 -1.58
N PRO A 123 18.81 4.29 -0.25
CA PRO A 123 20.09 3.86 0.30
C PRO A 123 20.40 2.38 0.05
N TRP A 124 19.37 1.53 0.07
CA TRP A 124 19.53 0.11 -0.24
C TRP A 124 19.78 -0.08 -1.73
N PHE A 125 19.03 0.60 -2.61
CA PHE A 125 19.26 0.54 -4.06
C PHE A 125 20.66 0.98 -4.44
N GLU A 126 21.15 2.09 -3.91
CA GLU A 126 22.51 2.58 -4.14
C GLU A 126 23.56 1.54 -3.74
N SER A 127 23.39 0.90 -2.57
CA SER A 127 24.31 -0.14 -2.09
C SER A 127 24.38 -1.38 -3.01
N LYS A 128 23.36 -1.60 -3.85
CA LYS A 128 23.25 -2.74 -4.76
C LYS A 128 23.46 -2.37 -6.23
N GLY A 129 23.63 -1.08 -6.55
CA GLY A 129 23.70 -0.60 -7.94
C GLY A 129 22.35 -0.61 -8.67
N LEU A 130 21.26 -0.35 -7.94
CA LEU A 130 19.86 -0.40 -8.40
C LEU A 130 19.21 0.99 -8.48
N GLY A 131 19.98 2.07 -8.65
CA GLY A 131 19.48 3.45 -8.55
C GLY A 131 18.36 3.84 -9.53
N GLU A 132 18.20 3.10 -10.63
CA GLU A 132 17.12 3.28 -11.62
C GLU A 132 16.12 2.11 -11.62
N ALA A 133 16.06 1.33 -10.53
CA ALA A 133 15.11 0.23 -10.44
C ALA A 133 13.67 0.73 -10.49
N ASP A 134 12.79 -0.08 -11.09
CA ASP A 134 11.38 0.23 -11.18
C ASP A 134 10.72 0.11 -9.79
N GLN A 135 9.80 1.01 -9.49
CA GLN A 135 9.18 1.10 -8.16
C GLN A 135 7.69 1.36 -8.25
N VAL A 136 6.96 0.91 -7.23
CA VAL A 136 5.53 1.13 -7.08
C VAL A 136 5.20 1.60 -5.67
N LEU A 137 4.66 2.81 -5.57
CA LEU A 137 4.04 3.33 -4.35
C LEU A 137 2.62 2.82 -4.26
N ALA A 138 2.43 1.62 -3.69
CA ALA A 138 1.12 1.02 -3.54
C ALA A 138 0.24 1.80 -2.53
N TYR A 139 -0.86 2.37 -2.99
CA TYR A 139 -1.93 2.92 -2.16
C TYR A 139 -3.21 2.11 -2.40
N PHE A 140 -3.14 0.83 -2.10
CA PHE A 140 -4.29 -0.06 -2.03
C PHE A 140 -4.08 -1.03 -0.87
N ALA A 141 -5.17 -1.58 -0.36
CA ALA A 141 -5.13 -2.51 0.76
C ALA A 141 -5.71 -3.86 0.36
N VAL A 142 -4.98 -4.93 0.66
CA VAL A 142 -5.50 -6.30 0.63
C VAL A 142 -5.71 -6.73 2.07
N SER A 143 -6.96 -6.80 2.51
CA SER A 143 -7.33 -7.12 3.89
C SER A 143 -6.87 -8.53 4.27
N LYS A 144 -7.23 -9.54 3.47
CA LYS A 144 -6.84 -10.94 3.65
C LYS A 144 -6.40 -11.58 2.34
N LEU A 145 -5.68 -12.69 2.45
CA LEU A 145 -5.22 -13.45 1.28
C LEU A 145 -6.43 -13.94 0.46
N GLY A 146 -6.43 -13.64 -0.84
CA GLY A 146 -7.50 -14.00 -1.77
C GLY A 146 -8.71 -13.06 -1.78
N GLU A 147 -8.74 -12.04 -0.92
CA GLU A 147 -9.73 -10.96 -1.04
C GLU A 147 -9.27 -9.94 -2.10
N PRO A 148 -10.21 -9.36 -2.87
CA PRO A 148 -9.86 -8.30 -3.82
C PRO A 148 -9.29 -7.10 -3.07
N PRO A 149 -8.28 -6.41 -3.64
CA PRO A 149 -7.77 -5.19 -3.05
C PRO A 149 -8.81 -4.06 -3.10
N ILE A 150 -8.71 -3.18 -2.14
CA ILE A 150 -9.45 -1.93 -2.08
C ILE A 150 -8.50 -0.82 -2.50
N ASP A 151 -8.89 -0.05 -3.52
CA ASP A 151 -8.12 1.08 -4.00
C ASP A 151 -8.07 2.22 -2.97
N GLY A 152 -6.98 2.97 -2.94
CA GLY A 152 -6.76 4.13 -2.09
C GLY A 152 -7.30 5.43 -2.70
N ILE A 153 -8.45 5.35 -3.36
CA ILE A 153 -9.18 6.51 -3.85
C ILE A 153 -9.86 7.21 -2.67
N THR A 154 -9.76 8.54 -2.63
CA THR A 154 -10.40 9.38 -1.61
C THR A 154 -11.18 10.51 -2.26
N ASP A 155 -12.07 11.17 -1.52
CA ASP A 155 -12.81 12.34 -2.03
C ASP A 155 -11.88 13.46 -2.55
N THR A 156 -10.69 13.58 -1.94
CA THR A 156 -9.65 14.55 -2.31
C THR A 156 -8.70 14.07 -3.41
N ASN A 157 -8.66 12.76 -3.70
CA ASN A 157 -7.83 12.15 -4.74
C ASN A 157 -8.68 11.13 -5.51
N PRO A 158 -9.71 11.59 -6.26
CA PRO A 158 -10.64 10.71 -6.99
C PRO A 158 -9.94 9.87 -8.07
N GLU A 159 -8.77 10.31 -8.54
CA GLU A 159 -7.93 9.62 -9.51
C GLU A 159 -6.98 8.58 -8.87
N GLY A 160 -6.98 8.51 -7.53
CA GLY A 160 -6.19 7.57 -6.74
C GLY A 160 -4.73 7.95 -6.52
N LEU A 161 -4.12 7.30 -5.53
CA LEU A 161 -2.77 7.62 -5.05
C LEU A 161 -1.71 6.61 -5.47
N THR A 162 -2.07 5.44 -6.00
CA THR A 162 -1.05 4.47 -6.41
C THR A 162 -0.24 5.03 -7.58
N ALA A 163 1.08 4.92 -7.53
CA ALA A 163 1.98 5.41 -8.58
C ALA A 163 3.09 4.40 -8.88
N ALA A 164 3.49 4.31 -10.15
CA ALA A 164 4.58 3.49 -10.63
C ALA A 164 5.61 4.34 -11.40
N TYR A 165 6.87 3.96 -11.28
CA TYR A 165 8.02 4.57 -11.95
C TYR A 165 8.91 3.50 -12.59
N GLY A 166 9.54 3.85 -13.71
CA GLY A 166 10.52 3.03 -14.39
C GLY A 166 9.99 2.34 -15.65
N LYS A 167 10.80 1.44 -16.22
CA LYS A 167 10.58 0.77 -17.51
C LYS A 167 9.24 0.05 -17.57
N TRP A 168 8.87 -0.67 -16.52
CA TRP A 168 7.66 -1.48 -16.43
C TRP A 168 6.46 -0.74 -15.84
N ALA A 169 6.57 0.56 -15.55
CA ALA A 169 5.51 1.33 -14.91
C ALA A 169 4.17 1.25 -15.67
N THR A 170 4.19 1.37 -17.00
CA THR A 170 2.98 1.25 -17.83
C THR A 170 2.36 -0.14 -17.76
N ALA A 171 3.18 -1.20 -17.76
CA ALA A 171 2.71 -2.58 -17.65
C ALA A 171 2.09 -2.86 -16.27
N VAL A 172 2.71 -2.35 -15.21
CA VAL A 172 2.16 -2.39 -13.85
C VAL A 172 0.85 -1.64 -13.76
N ALA A 173 0.78 -0.42 -14.31
CA ALA A 173 -0.45 0.37 -14.31
C ALA A 173 -1.58 -0.34 -15.06
N GLY A 174 -1.29 -0.98 -16.20
CA GLY A 174 -2.25 -1.79 -16.93
C GLY A 174 -2.76 -2.98 -16.12
N ARG A 175 -1.87 -3.70 -15.44
CA ARG A 175 -2.24 -4.80 -14.53
C ARG A 175 -3.13 -4.33 -13.38
N LEU A 176 -2.76 -3.25 -12.70
CA LEU A 176 -3.55 -2.68 -11.60
C LEU A 176 -4.94 -2.23 -12.10
N ARG A 177 -5.02 -1.59 -13.26
CA ARG A 177 -6.28 -1.17 -13.89
C ARG A 177 -7.16 -2.35 -14.30
N ALA A 178 -6.58 -3.45 -14.78
CA ALA A 178 -7.30 -4.70 -15.03
C ALA A 178 -7.91 -5.28 -13.74
N GLY A 179 -7.26 -5.04 -12.60
CA GLY A 179 -7.76 -5.35 -11.26
C GLY A 179 -8.75 -4.34 -10.66
N GLY A 180 -9.15 -3.32 -11.41
CA GLY A 180 -10.02 -2.25 -10.92
C GLY A 180 -9.34 -1.23 -10.00
N LEU A 181 -8.00 -1.18 -9.99
CA LEU A 181 -7.22 -0.22 -9.22
C LEU A 181 -6.67 0.90 -10.11
N SER A 182 -6.65 2.11 -9.57
CA SER A 182 -5.94 3.26 -10.12
C SER A 182 -4.42 3.05 -10.05
N CYS A 183 -3.71 3.63 -11.02
CA CYS A 183 -2.26 3.73 -10.97
C CYS A 183 -1.78 4.85 -11.90
N LYS A 184 -1.04 5.81 -11.35
CA LYS A 184 -0.33 6.84 -12.09
C LYS A 184 0.99 6.28 -12.60
N VAL A 185 1.42 6.67 -13.80
CA VAL A 185 2.79 6.48 -14.26
C VAL A 185 3.48 7.82 -14.15
N LEU A 186 4.56 7.88 -13.36
CA LEU A 186 5.25 9.13 -13.05
C LEU A 186 6.70 9.07 -13.48
N GLU A 187 7.22 10.23 -13.87
CA GLU A 187 8.65 10.47 -14.03
C GLU A 187 9.33 10.58 -12.66
N LYS A 188 10.66 10.42 -12.66
CA LYS A 188 11.49 10.28 -11.45
C LYS A 188 11.21 11.35 -10.39
N ASP A 189 11.30 12.62 -10.75
CA ASP A 189 11.13 13.73 -9.80
C ASP A 189 9.73 13.77 -9.18
N ALA A 190 8.69 13.47 -9.96
CA ALA A 190 7.32 13.45 -9.48
C ALA A 190 7.08 12.23 -8.57
N PHE A 191 7.64 11.07 -8.95
CA PHE A 191 7.58 9.86 -8.15
C PHE A 191 8.28 10.04 -6.80
N GLN A 192 9.48 10.62 -6.78
CA GLN A 192 10.24 10.84 -5.55
C GLN A 192 9.55 11.81 -4.58
N LYS A 193 8.93 12.89 -5.10
CA LYS A 193 8.09 13.78 -4.28
C LYS A 193 6.97 13.01 -3.61
N GLN A 194 6.24 12.20 -4.36
CA GLN A 194 5.12 11.41 -3.82
C GLN A 194 5.60 10.31 -2.85
N MET A 195 6.77 9.73 -3.08
CA MET A 195 7.38 8.77 -2.16
C MET A 195 7.73 9.42 -0.82
N LEU A 196 8.30 10.62 -0.83
CA LEU A 196 8.59 11.39 0.38
C LEU A 196 7.32 11.74 1.14
N GLU A 197 6.27 12.19 0.44
CA GLU A 197 4.95 12.44 1.03
C GLU A 197 4.38 11.17 1.70
N LYS A 198 4.44 10.03 0.99
CA LYS A 198 4.03 8.72 1.54
C LYS A 198 4.84 8.36 2.78
N LEU A 199 6.15 8.55 2.74
CA LEU A 199 7.05 8.23 3.84
C LEU A 199 6.70 9.04 5.08
N ILE A 200 6.52 10.36 4.95
CA ILE A 200 6.13 11.23 6.04
C ILE A 200 4.79 10.78 6.64
N TRP A 201 3.81 10.47 5.78
CA TRP A 201 2.51 9.96 6.20
C TRP A 201 2.64 8.63 6.98
N ILE A 202 3.36 7.64 6.43
CA ILE A 202 3.58 6.34 7.09
C ILE A 202 4.28 6.55 8.44
N CYS A 203 5.35 7.36 8.50
CA CYS A 203 6.08 7.63 9.73
C CYS A 203 5.17 8.20 10.82
N ALA A 204 4.33 9.20 10.50
CA ALA A 204 3.42 9.80 11.46
C ALA A 204 2.36 8.80 11.94
N PHE A 205 1.67 8.12 11.01
CA PHE A 205 0.61 7.17 11.35
C PHE A 205 1.12 5.96 12.13
N MET A 206 2.25 5.38 11.72
CA MET A 206 2.83 4.20 12.39
C MET A 206 3.40 4.56 13.76
N LEU A 207 3.98 5.75 13.93
CA LEU A 207 4.48 6.20 15.24
C LEU A 207 3.33 6.40 16.24
N VAL A 208 2.25 7.06 15.82
CA VAL A 208 1.05 7.21 16.66
C VAL A 208 0.42 5.85 16.96
N GLY A 209 0.27 4.99 15.95
CA GLY A 209 -0.26 3.64 16.13
C GLY A 209 0.56 2.80 17.11
N ALA A 210 1.90 2.87 17.05
CA ALA A 210 2.77 2.16 17.99
C ALA A 210 2.61 2.64 19.44
N ARG A 211 2.21 3.90 19.63
CA ARG A 211 1.92 4.49 20.94
C ARG A 211 0.59 4.02 21.54
N HIS A 212 -0.31 3.49 20.71
CA HIS A 212 -1.66 3.05 21.07
C HIS A 212 -1.86 1.55 20.74
N PRO A 213 -1.47 0.64 21.65
CA PRO A 213 -1.49 -0.80 21.37
C PRO A 213 -2.86 -1.31 20.89
N GLY A 214 -2.87 -2.03 19.77
CA GLY A 214 -4.08 -2.59 19.15
C GLY A 214 -4.82 -1.63 18.22
N ALA A 215 -4.41 -0.36 18.12
CA ALA A 215 -4.99 0.57 17.16
C ALA A 215 -4.62 0.17 15.72
N THR A 216 -5.62 0.07 14.85
CA THR A 216 -5.41 -0.04 13.41
C THR A 216 -5.15 1.34 12.82
N VAL A 217 -4.68 1.40 11.56
CA VAL A 217 -4.52 2.68 10.84
C VAL A 217 -5.83 3.48 10.82
N GLY A 218 -6.98 2.81 10.65
CA GLY A 218 -8.30 3.46 10.68
C GLY A 218 -8.69 3.97 12.07
N VAL A 219 -8.28 3.29 13.14
CA VAL A 219 -8.48 3.80 14.51
C VAL A 219 -7.61 5.03 14.74
N VAL A 220 -6.34 5.01 14.30
CA VAL A 220 -5.46 6.18 14.37
C VAL A 220 -6.05 7.37 13.62
N GLU A 221 -6.56 7.14 12.41
CA GLU A 221 -7.19 8.17 11.58
C GLU A 221 -8.43 8.80 12.23
N LYS A 222 -9.24 7.99 12.93
CA LYS A 222 -10.51 8.44 13.53
C LYS A 222 -10.37 9.01 14.94
N GLU A 223 -9.55 8.40 15.79
CA GLU A 223 -9.51 8.67 17.24
C GLU A 223 -8.26 9.44 17.67
N TYR A 224 -7.15 9.30 16.94
CA TYR A 224 -5.86 9.90 17.29
C TYR A 224 -5.34 10.88 16.23
N ARG A 225 -6.23 11.39 15.37
CA ARG A 225 -5.90 12.30 14.27
C ARG A 225 -5.08 13.52 14.70
N SER A 226 -5.43 14.10 15.85
CA SER A 226 -4.73 15.28 16.37
C SER A 226 -3.26 14.99 16.69
N GLU A 227 -2.91 13.78 17.12
CA GLU A 227 -1.52 13.38 17.34
C GLU A 227 -0.75 13.27 16.02
N VAL A 228 -1.39 12.73 14.98
CA VAL A 228 -0.82 12.67 13.62
C VAL A 228 -0.59 14.08 13.09
N ASP A 229 -1.60 14.95 13.17
CA ASP A 229 -1.52 16.33 12.69
C ASP A 229 -0.37 17.10 13.38
N ASN A 230 -0.19 16.90 14.70
CA ASN A 230 0.92 17.51 15.44
C ASN A 230 2.30 17.05 14.92
N LEU A 231 2.46 15.76 14.59
CA LEU A 231 3.70 15.25 14.02
C LEU A 231 3.95 15.81 12.61
N LEU A 232 2.91 15.91 11.77
CA LEU A 232 3.01 16.46 10.42
C LEU A 232 3.36 17.96 10.44
N ILE A 233 2.76 18.73 11.35
CA ILE A 233 3.13 20.14 11.58
C ILE A 233 4.59 20.24 12.00
N LEU A 234 5.03 19.43 12.98
CA LEU A 234 6.40 19.43 13.44
C LEU A 234 7.39 19.10 12.31
N ALA A 235 7.09 18.07 11.51
CA ALA A 235 7.92 17.69 10.37
C ALA A 235 8.01 18.83 9.34
N THR A 236 6.89 19.47 9.02
CA THR A 236 6.83 20.57 8.05
C THR A 236 7.57 21.81 8.55
N LEU A 237 7.43 22.18 9.83
CA LEU A 237 8.17 23.29 10.44
C LEU A 237 9.67 23.02 10.47
N LYS A 238 10.09 21.81 10.85
CA LYS A 238 11.50 21.44 10.87
C LYS A 238 12.12 21.42 9.47
N LEU A 239 11.38 20.99 8.46
CA LEU A 239 11.84 21.09 7.07
C LEU A 239 12.03 22.57 6.66
N LYS A 240 11.09 23.46 7.00
CA LYS A 240 11.23 24.90 6.74
C LYS A 240 12.44 25.51 7.44
N ASP A 241 12.65 25.20 8.72
CA ASP A 241 13.81 25.67 9.48
C ASP A 241 15.12 25.16 8.85
N PHE A 242 15.17 23.90 8.43
CA PHE A 242 16.36 23.33 7.79
C PHE A 242 16.69 24.02 6.46
N TYR A 243 15.68 24.32 5.64
CA TYR A 243 15.85 25.10 4.40
C TYR A 243 16.28 26.55 4.67
N PHE A 244 15.88 27.15 5.79
CA PHE A 244 16.27 28.52 6.15
C PHE A 244 17.71 28.61 6.66
N PHE A 245 18.24 27.55 7.27
CA PHE A 245 19.61 27.51 7.81
C PHE A 245 20.68 27.07 6.80
N TYR A 246 20.30 26.39 5.71
CA TYR A 246 21.22 25.82 4.72
C TYR A 246 20.98 26.28 3.27
N GLY A 247 20.07 27.24 3.05
CA GLY A 247 19.82 27.88 1.76
C GLY A 247 20.61 29.16 1.53
#